data_AF-A0A1Q5B7Y2-F1
#
_entry.id   AF-A0A1Q5B7Y2-F1
#
_cell.length_a   1.000
_cell.length_b   1.000
_cell.length_c   1.000
_cell.angle_alpha   90.00
_cell.angle_beta   90.00
_cell.angle_gamma   90.00
#
_symmetry.space_group_name_H-M   'P 1'
#
loop_
_entity.id
_entity.type
_entity.pdbx_description
1 polymer ?
#
loop_
_entity_poly.entity_id
_entity_poly.type
_entity_poly.pdbx_seq_one_letter_code
_entity_poly.pdbx_strand_id
1 'polypeptide(L)'
;MSGQTPSKSERAASRRIAVAFLVSAAGAVGFAVTYGLNGGTQWEGVCLAVAFAGLAVGLAVWSRRLVPVGGYVEEHEGFVPPPAEQAMTAAVFRAPESPTRRWGLLAALGFALTALGVAALFPLRSLLPWDRQRPTRSLKDTPWGPGIRLVDDQGRPLRPDDVPADTMVAVFPEGSIDVGDAPAFAVRLNPERFIRQPAGGHLGGLVVWSLLCTHAGCPVRLYLKGAGRVLCPCHQSSFDLLAGARPIAGPAARPLPGLPIEVGPDGFLRATGDFTAPPGAGFWSRP
;
A
#
# COMPACT_ATOMS: atom_id res chain seq x y z
N MET A 1 10.25 -67.46 5.28
CA MET A 1 9.24 -66.40 5.48
C MET A 1 8.22 -66.52 4.37
N SER A 2 7.10 -67.20 4.63
CA SER A 2 6.02 -67.36 3.66
C SER A 2 5.41 -65.98 3.37
N GLY A 3 5.51 -65.52 2.13
CA GLY A 3 4.87 -64.28 1.70
C GLY A 3 3.36 -64.44 1.83
N GLN A 4 2.78 -63.93 2.93
CA GLN A 4 1.34 -63.87 3.07
C GLN A 4 0.79 -62.99 1.95
N THR A 5 -0.03 -63.58 1.09
CA THR A 5 -0.69 -62.83 0.03
C THR A 5 -1.58 -61.75 0.64
N PRO A 6 -1.60 -60.52 0.09
CA PRO A 6 -2.40 -59.43 0.62
C PRO A 6 -3.88 -59.85 0.72
N SER A 7 -4.54 -59.42 1.77
CA SER A 7 -5.97 -59.64 1.99
C SER A 7 -6.83 -58.97 0.92
N LYS A 8 -8.10 -59.35 0.82
CA LYS A 8 -9.06 -58.73 -0.11
C LYS A 8 -9.22 -57.22 0.18
N SER A 9 -9.19 -56.81 1.44
CA SER A 9 -9.27 -55.42 1.87
C SER A 9 -8.03 -54.62 1.49
N GLU A 10 -6.83 -55.18 1.66
CA GLU A 10 -5.57 -54.53 1.26
C GLU A 10 -5.52 -54.34 -0.25
N ARG A 11 -5.86 -55.35 -1.05
CA ARG A 11 -5.95 -55.21 -2.52
C ARG A 11 -6.93 -54.11 -2.93
N ALA A 12 -8.07 -54.00 -2.25
CA ALA A 12 -9.05 -52.95 -2.51
C ALA A 12 -8.54 -51.56 -2.13
N ALA A 13 -7.81 -51.43 -1.02
CA ALA A 13 -7.17 -50.19 -0.60
C ALA A 13 -6.06 -49.77 -1.57
N SER A 14 -5.17 -50.69 -1.96
CA SER A 14 -4.13 -50.45 -2.96
C SER A 14 -4.70 -49.94 -4.28
N ARG A 15 -5.81 -50.53 -4.76
CA ARG A 15 -6.48 -50.04 -5.98
C ARG A 15 -7.00 -48.61 -5.83
N ARG A 16 -7.60 -48.26 -4.68
CA ARG A 16 -8.08 -46.89 -4.42
C ARG A 16 -6.94 -45.88 -4.36
N ILE A 17 -5.83 -46.25 -3.72
CA ILE A 17 -4.62 -45.42 -3.65
C ILE A 17 -4.05 -45.18 -5.05
N ALA A 18 -3.91 -46.24 -5.85
CA ALA A 18 -3.42 -46.15 -7.22
C ALA A 18 -4.30 -45.22 -8.08
N VAL A 19 -5.63 -45.35 -8.00
CA VAL A 19 -6.56 -44.45 -8.71
C VAL A 19 -6.38 -43.01 -8.26
N ALA A 20 -6.27 -42.74 -6.96
CA ALA A 20 -6.08 -41.39 -6.44
C ALA A 20 -4.76 -40.75 -6.92
N PHE A 21 -3.67 -41.52 -6.98
CA PHE A 21 -2.39 -41.04 -7.54
C PHE A 21 -2.44 -40.85 -9.06
N LEU A 22 -3.18 -41.67 -9.80
CA LEU A 22 -3.40 -41.44 -11.23
C LEU A 22 -4.23 -40.17 -11.49
N VAL A 23 -5.24 -39.90 -10.67
CA VAL A 23 -5.99 -38.63 -10.71
C VAL A 23 -5.07 -37.45 -10.40
N SER A 24 -4.18 -37.61 -9.42
CA SER A 24 -3.18 -36.60 -9.08
C SER A 24 -2.26 -36.27 -10.26
N ALA A 25 -1.72 -37.32 -10.91
CA ALA A 25 -0.89 -37.20 -12.10
C ALA A 25 -1.64 -36.55 -13.27
N ALA A 26 -2.90 -36.94 -13.51
CA ALA A 26 -3.73 -36.33 -14.54
C ALA A 26 -3.97 -34.84 -14.29
N GLY A 27 -4.20 -34.44 -13.03
CA GLY A 27 -4.28 -33.03 -12.64
C GLY A 27 -2.98 -32.27 -12.92
N ALA A 28 -1.82 -32.85 -12.57
CA ALA A 28 -0.52 -32.22 -12.80
C ALA A 28 -0.19 -32.07 -14.30
N VAL A 29 -0.49 -33.10 -15.11
CA VAL A 29 -0.34 -33.04 -16.56
C VAL A 29 -1.30 -32.00 -17.15
N GLY A 30 -2.55 -31.99 -16.69
CA GLY A 30 -3.54 -30.98 -17.06
C GLY A 30 -3.01 -29.56 -16.81
N PHE A 31 -2.42 -29.33 -15.64
CA PHE A 31 -1.84 -28.03 -15.29
C PHE A 31 -0.70 -27.64 -16.24
N ALA A 32 0.23 -28.55 -16.51
CA ALA A 32 1.35 -28.28 -17.42
C ALA A 32 0.88 -27.96 -18.84
N VAL A 33 -0.14 -28.68 -19.34
CA VAL A 33 -0.75 -28.44 -20.65
C VAL A 33 -1.48 -27.10 -20.67
N THR A 34 -2.33 -26.81 -19.68
CA THR A 34 -3.07 -25.54 -19.62
C THR A 34 -2.14 -24.36 -19.50
N TYR A 35 -1.08 -24.47 -18.71
CA TYR A 35 -0.07 -23.43 -18.57
C TYR A 35 0.70 -23.21 -19.89
N GLY A 36 1.17 -24.29 -20.52
CA GLY A 36 1.91 -24.21 -21.78
C GLY A 36 1.07 -23.66 -22.96
N LEU A 37 -0.25 -23.84 -22.92
CA LEU A 37 -1.19 -23.33 -23.93
C LEU A 37 -1.81 -21.98 -23.56
N ASN A 38 -1.41 -21.33 -22.47
CA ASN A 38 -2.03 -20.10 -21.93
C ASN A 38 -3.55 -20.23 -21.74
N GLY A 39 -4.01 -21.38 -21.24
CA GLY A 39 -5.42 -21.72 -21.04
C GLY A 39 -6.14 -20.90 -19.95
N GLY A 40 -5.41 -20.07 -19.21
CA GLY A 40 -5.94 -19.16 -18.21
C GLY A 40 -5.91 -19.71 -16.78
N THR A 41 -5.81 -18.79 -15.82
CA THR A 41 -5.58 -19.09 -14.39
C THR A 41 -6.68 -19.94 -13.75
N GLN A 42 -7.90 -19.90 -14.28
CA GLN A 42 -9.02 -20.71 -13.78
C GLN A 42 -8.77 -22.20 -14.01
N TRP A 43 -8.33 -22.58 -15.22
CA TRP A 43 -8.06 -23.98 -15.56
C TRP A 43 -6.79 -24.49 -14.88
N GLU A 44 -5.77 -23.65 -14.78
CA GLU A 44 -4.57 -23.94 -14.00
C GLU A 44 -4.92 -24.24 -12.54
N GLY A 45 -5.78 -23.43 -11.93
CA GLY A 45 -6.27 -23.63 -10.56
C GLY A 45 -7.06 -24.94 -10.39
N VAL A 46 -7.96 -25.27 -11.32
CA VAL A 46 -8.72 -26.54 -11.31
C VAL A 46 -7.78 -27.74 -11.42
N CYS A 47 -6.82 -27.70 -12.35
CA CYS A 47 -5.86 -28.78 -12.55
C CYS A 47 -4.99 -29.02 -11.31
N LEU A 48 -4.50 -27.95 -10.67
CA LEU A 48 -3.76 -28.04 -9.39
C LEU A 48 -4.63 -28.59 -8.26
N ALA A 49 -5.90 -28.16 -8.16
CA ALA A 49 -6.81 -28.66 -7.13
C ALA A 49 -7.03 -30.17 -7.28
N VAL A 50 -7.24 -30.66 -8.51
CA VAL A 50 -7.36 -32.09 -8.81
C VAL A 50 -6.05 -32.84 -8.49
N ALA A 51 -4.90 -32.25 -8.84
CA ALA A 51 -3.59 -32.82 -8.55
C ALA A 51 -3.40 -33.05 -7.04
N PHE A 52 -3.61 -32.01 -6.23
CA PHE A 52 -3.41 -32.10 -4.79
C PHE A 52 -4.49 -32.92 -4.08
N ALA A 53 -5.75 -32.87 -4.53
CA ALA A 53 -6.81 -33.69 -3.96
C ALA A 53 -6.55 -35.19 -4.16
N GLY A 54 -6.12 -35.58 -5.37
CA GLY A 54 -5.72 -36.97 -5.65
C GLY A 54 -4.55 -37.42 -4.77
N LEU A 55 -3.53 -36.57 -4.61
CA LEU A 55 -2.37 -36.88 -3.77
C LEU A 55 -2.77 -37.04 -2.30
N ALA A 56 -3.53 -36.09 -1.76
CA ALA A 56 -3.98 -36.10 -0.37
C ALA A 56 -4.85 -37.32 -0.06
N VAL A 57 -5.81 -37.66 -0.93
CA VAL A 57 -6.65 -38.86 -0.78
C VAL A 57 -5.81 -40.13 -0.82
N GLY A 58 -4.87 -40.23 -1.77
CA GLY A 58 -3.99 -41.39 -1.89
C GLY A 58 -3.13 -41.60 -0.64
N LEU A 59 -2.47 -40.54 -0.15
CA LEU A 59 -1.65 -40.59 1.07
C LEU A 59 -2.47 -40.90 2.33
N ALA A 60 -3.65 -40.30 2.48
CA ALA A 60 -4.51 -40.54 3.63
C ALA A 60 -5.04 -41.99 3.69
N VAL A 61 -5.43 -42.55 2.54
CA VAL A 61 -5.86 -43.95 2.47
C VAL A 61 -4.68 -44.88 2.70
N TRP A 62 -3.50 -44.58 2.15
CA TRP A 62 -2.29 -45.37 2.39
C TRP A 62 -1.94 -45.41 3.88
N SER A 63 -1.80 -44.23 4.52
CA SER A 63 -1.50 -44.09 5.94
C SER A 63 -2.46 -44.90 6.83
N ARG A 64 -3.77 -44.83 6.56
CA ARG A 64 -4.77 -45.49 7.43
C ARG A 64 -4.95 -46.98 7.18
N ARG A 65 -4.61 -47.48 5.99
CA ARG A 65 -4.99 -48.84 5.57
C ARG A 65 -3.83 -49.80 5.35
N LEU A 66 -2.65 -49.31 5.00
CA LEU A 66 -1.50 -50.16 4.67
C LEU A 66 -0.24 -49.83 5.49
N VAL A 67 -0.16 -48.66 6.14
CA VAL A 67 0.97 -48.38 7.04
C VAL A 67 0.75 -49.12 8.37
N PRO A 68 1.69 -49.97 8.81
CA PRO A 68 1.59 -50.64 10.10
C PRO A 68 1.58 -49.61 11.21
N VAL A 69 0.55 -49.63 12.05
CA VAL A 69 0.46 -48.78 13.24
C VAL A 69 0.81 -49.65 14.44
N GLY A 70 1.99 -49.41 15.02
CA GLY A 70 2.41 -50.02 16.27
C GLY A 70 2.49 -48.97 17.38
N GLY A 71 2.19 -49.37 18.62
CA GLY A 71 2.52 -48.54 19.77
C GLY A 71 4.02 -48.58 19.99
N TYR A 72 4.70 -47.45 19.77
CA TYR A 72 6.08 -47.25 20.20
C TYR A 72 6.04 -46.36 21.45
N VAL A 73 6.70 -46.81 22.52
CA VAL A 73 6.92 -46.00 23.71
C VAL A 73 8.37 -45.58 23.68
N GLU A 74 8.60 -44.29 23.47
CA GLU A 74 9.91 -43.67 23.59
C GLU A 74 10.02 -43.07 24.99
N GLU A 75 11.06 -43.44 25.75
CA GLU A 75 11.36 -42.76 27.01
C GLU A 75 11.90 -41.35 26.69
N HIS A 76 11.23 -40.33 27.22
CA HIS A 76 11.70 -38.95 27.09
C HIS A 76 12.67 -38.64 28.22
N GLU A 77 13.96 -38.46 27.89
CA GLU A 77 14.90 -37.89 28.84
C GLU A 77 14.45 -36.46 29.19
N GLY A 78 14.37 -36.17 30.49
CA GLY A 78 13.94 -34.86 30.97
C GLY A 78 14.93 -33.76 30.58
N PHE A 79 14.46 -32.51 30.52
CA PHE A 79 15.28 -31.35 30.12
C PHE A 79 16.43 -31.00 31.08
N VAL A 80 16.56 -31.68 32.22
CA VAL A 80 17.58 -31.40 33.24
C VAL A 80 18.74 -32.38 33.06
N PRO A 81 19.92 -31.91 32.64
CA PRO A 81 21.10 -32.76 32.53
C PRO A 81 21.48 -33.35 33.90
N PRO A 82 22.04 -34.56 33.96
CA PRO A 82 22.53 -35.15 35.20
C PRO A 82 23.51 -34.21 35.95
N PRO A 83 23.53 -34.23 37.31
CA PRO A 83 24.41 -33.37 38.09
C PRO A 83 25.90 -33.48 37.74
N ALA A 84 26.34 -34.67 37.31
CA ALA A 84 27.70 -34.90 36.86
C ALA A 84 28.04 -34.07 35.60
N GLU A 85 27.15 -34.02 34.61
CA GLU A 85 27.35 -33.23 33.40
C GLU A 85 27.32 -31.72 33.70
N GLN A 86 26.46 -31.29 34.61
CA GLN A 86 26.44 -29.90 35.08
C GLN A 86 27.76 -29.53 35.77
N ALA A 87 28.28 -30.40 36.64
CA ALA A 87 29.54 -30.20 37.33
C ALA A 87 30.75 -30.17 36.38
N MET A 88 30.77 -31.06 35.38
CA MET A 88 31.79 -31.07 34.32
C MET A 88 31.76 -29.78 33.50
N THR A 89 30.59 -29.33 33.09
CA THR A 89 30.41 -28.06 32.36
C THR A 89 30.89 -26.87 33.20
N ALA A 90 30.52 -26.82 34.48
CA ALA A 90 30.95 -25.77 35.39
C ALA A 90 32.47 -25.78 35.61
N ALA A 91 33.10 -26.96 35.67
CA ALA A 91 34.54 -27.10 35.81
C ALA A 91 35.30 -26.54 34.59
N VAL A 92 34.80 -26.77 33.37
CA VAL A 92 35.36 -26.21 32.14
C VAL A 92 35.34 -24.68 32.17
N PHE A 93 34.23 -24.06 32.56
CA PHE A 93 34.14 -22.59 32.64
C PHE A 93 35.03 -21.97 33.73
N ARG A 94 35.35 -22.72 34.80
CA ARG A 94 36.21 -22.25 35.90
C ARG A 94 37.69 -22.55 35.70
N ALA A 95 38.05 -23.38 34.72
CA ALA A 95 39.43 -23.78 34.47
C ALA A 95 40.34 -22.57 34.12
N PRO A 96 41.66 -22.64 34.40
CA PRO A 96 42.61 -21.57 34.06
C PRO A 96 42.64 -21.22 32.57
N GLU A 97 42.44 -22.22 31.71
CA GLU A 97 42.42 -22.08 30.26
C GLU A 97 41.10 -21.52 29.72
N SER A 98 40.11 -21.34 30.59
CA SER A 98 38.77 -20.89 30.21
C SER A 98 38.81 -19.52 29.50
N PRO A 99 38.18 -19.39 28.32
CA PRO A 99 38.04 -18.10 27.63
C PRO A 99 37.38 -17.02 28.49
N THR A 100 36.51 -17.41 29.44
CA THR A 100 35.81 -16.47 30.33
C THR A 100 36.73 -15.74 31.30
N ARG A 101 37.94 -16.26 31.56
CA ARG A 101 38.92 -15.59 32.43
C ARG A 101 39.76 -14.53 31.70
N ARG A 102 39.72 -14.49 30.37
CA ARG A 102 40.47 -13.53 29.55
C ARG A 102 39.69 -12.23 29.34
N TRP A 103 39.37 -11.54 30.44
CA TRP A 103 38.44 -10.40 30.45
C TRP A 103 38.82 -9.28 29.47
N GLY A 104 40.13 -9.02 29.27
CA GLY A 104 40.60 -8.02 28.31
C GLY A 104 40.24 -8.37 26.86
N LEU A 105 40.33 -9.66 26.47
CA LEU A 105 39.93 -10.12 25.14
C LEU A 105 38.41 -10.09 24.96
N LEU A 106 37.65 -10.47 25.98
CA LEU A 106 36.18 -10.39 25.94
C LEU A 106 35.69 -8.94 25.87
N ALA A 107 36.33 -8.03 26.60
CA ALA A 107 36.05 -6.60 26.52
C ALA A 107 36.37 -6.04 25.13
N ALA A 108 37.51 -6.42 24.54
CA ALA A 108 37.88 -6.03 23.18
C ALA A 108 36.89 -6.58 22.13
N LEU A 109 36.47 -7.84 22.27
CA LEU A 109 35.44 -8.46 21.42
C LEU A 109 34.10 -7.73 21.56
N GLY A 110 33.66 -7.45 22.80
CA GLY A 110 32.44 -6.71 23.08
C GLY A 110 32.45 -5.31 22.48
N PHE A 111 33.59 -4.60 22.58
CA PHE A 111 33.77 -3.30 21.94
C PHE A 111 33.69 -3.39 20.41
N ALA A 112 34.38 -4.36 19.80
CA ALA A 112 34.35 -4.57 18.35
C ALA A 112 32.94 -4.90 17.83
N LEU A 113 32.22 -5.80 18.52
CA LEU A 113 30.83 -6.14 18.18
C LEU A 113 29.87 -4.96 18.39
N THR A 114 30.08 -4.16 19.43
CA THR A 114 29.29 -2.95 19.67
C THR A 114 29.53 -1.92 18.57
N ALA A 115 30.78 -1.68 18.19
CA ALA A 115 31.13 -0.78 17.09
C ALA A 115 30.52 -1.26 15.76
N LEU A 116 30.57 -2.56 15.48
CA LEU A 116 29.94 -3.15 14.30
C LEU A 116 28.41 -3.03 14.35
N GLY A 117 27.80 -3.24 15.51
CA GLY A 117 26.36 -3.06 15.73
C GLY A 117 25.91 -1.61 15.52
N VAL A 118 26.67 -0.63 16.01
CA VAL A 118 26.43 0.80 15.75
C VAL A 118 26.61 1.11 14.26
N ALA A 119 27.64 0.58 13.61
CA ALA A 119 27.84 0.73 12.17
C ALA A 119 26.69 0.10 11.36
N ALA A 120 26.10 -1.01 11.82
CA ALA A 120 24.95 -1.65 11.19
C ALA A 120 23.67 -0.81 11.28
N LEU A 121 23.59 0.16 12.20
CA LEU A 121 22.50 1.15 12.24
C LEU A 121 22.72 2.31 11.25
N PHE A 122 23.93 2.50 10.73
CA PHE A 122 24.24 3.60 9.82
C PHE A 122 23.38 3.64 8.54
N PRO A 123 23.00 2.52 7.90
CA PRO A 123 22.07 2.55 6.76
C PRO A 123 20.72 3.21 7.04
N LEU A 124 20.25 3.26 8.29
CA LEU A 124 19.04 3.99 8.67
C LEU A 124 19.17 5.50 8.39
N ARG A 125 20.40 6.02 8.33
CA ARG A 125 20.67 7.40 7.91
C ARG A 125 20.12 7.70 6.52
N SER A 126 20.14 6.73 5.60
CA SER A 126 19.64 6.92 4.23
C SER A 126 18.12 7.06 4.16
N LEU A 127 17.38 6.70 5.22
CA LEU A 127 15.93 6.90 5.31
C LEU A 127 15.56 8.31 5.77
N LEU A 128 16.52 9.07 6.29
CA LEU A 128 16.31 10.43 6.79
C LEU A 128 16.52 11.45 5.66
N PRO A 129 15.62 12.44 5.49
CA PRO A 129 15.63 13.38 4.37
C PRO A 129 16.62 14.55 4.61
N TRP A 130 17.92 14.26 4.73
CA TRP A 130 18.94 15.27 5.05
C TRP A 130 19.22 16.23 3.88
N ASP A 131 19.06 15.77 2.65
CA ASP A 131 19.32 16.49 1.39
C ASP A 131 18.05 17.05 0.73
N ARG A 132 16.87 16.66 1.22
CA ARG A 132 15.58 17.14 0.71
C ARG A 132 15.13 18.40 1.45
N GLN A 133 14.33 19.22 0.76
CA GLN A 133 13.58 20.31 1.39
C GLN A 133 12.92 19.79 2.68
N ARG A 134 12.96 20.59 3.75
CA ARG A 134 12.30 20.21 5.01
C ARG A 134 10.87 19.80 4.69
N PRO A 135 10.40 18.61 5.13
CA PRO A 135 9.09 18.08 4.74
C PRO A 135 7.93 19.07 4.99
N THR A 136 8.08 19.93 5.98
CA THR A 136 7.09 20.96 6.31
C THR A 136 7.00 22.11 5.31
N ARG A 137 8.07 22.40 4.56
CA ARG A 137 8.08 23.42 3.52
C ARG A 137 7.56 22.89 2.19
N SER A 138 7.94 21.66 1.83
CA SER A 138 7.41 20.99 0.63
C SER A 138 5.90 20.75 0.71
N LEU A 139 5.31 20.69 1.91
CA LEU A 139 3.87 20.58 2.10
C LEU A 139 3.13 21.93 2.09
N LYS A 140 3.86 23.06 2.01
CA LYS A 140 3.28 24.42 2.05
C LYS A 140 3.26 25.10 0.69
N ASP A 141 4.38 25.00 -0.02
CA ASP A 141 4.60 25.70 -1.29
C ASP A 141 4.25 24.75 -2.44
N THR A 142 3.39 25.17 -3.37
CA THR A 142 3.12 24.41 -4.60
C THR A 142 3.80 25.06 -5.82
N PRO A 143 3.79 24.41 -7.00
CA PRO A 143 4.26 25.04 -8.24
C PRO A 143 3.40 26.21 -8.72
N TRP A 144 2.26 26.50 -8.09
CA TRP A 144 1.45 27.67 -8.43
C TRP A 144 2.13 28.97 -8.00
N GLY A 145 1.96 29.99 -8.83
CA GLY A 145 2.48 31.32 -8.56
C GLY A 145 1.95 32.33 -9.56
N PRO A 146 2.27 33.63 -9.37
CA PRO A 146 1.83 34.68 -10.27
C PRO A 146 2.25 34.41 -11.72
N GLY A 147 1.29 34.46 -12.64
CA GLY A 147 1.50 34.30 -14.08
C GLY A 147 1.54 32.85 -14.58
N ILE A 148 1.52 31.84 -13.72
CA ILE A 148 1.47 30.43 -14.15
C ILE A 148 0.14 30.13 -14.83
N ARG A 149 0.16 29.62 -16.07
CA ARG A 149 -1.06 29.28 -16.79
C ARG A 149 -1.75 28.04 -16.22
N LEU A 150 -3.08 28.05 -16.29
CA LEU A 150 -3.89 26.86 -16.04
C LEU A 150 -3.94 26.04 -17.33
N VAL A 151 -3.53 24.77 -17.24
CA VAL A 151 -3.54 23.82 -18.35
C VAL A 151 -4.41 22.61 -18.04
N ASP A 152 -4.86 21.91 -19.07
CA ASP A 152 -5.50 20.60 -18.92
C ASP A 152 -4.47 19.47 -18.67
N ASP A 153 -4.94 18.23 -18.61
CA ASP A 153 -4.12 17.03 -18.40
C ASP A 153 -3.16 16.73 -19.56
N GLN A 154 -3.31 17.40 -20.70
CA GLN A 154 -2.42 17.32 -21.86
C GLN A 154 -1.48 18.54 -21.95
N GLY A 155 -1.49 19.43 -20.95
CA GLY A 155 -0.66 20.64 -20.93
C GLY A 155 -1.17 21.77 -21.84
N ARG A 156 -2.41 21.71 -22.32
CA ARG A 156 -2.99 22.75 -23.18
C ARG A 156 -3.53 23.91 -22.31
N PRO A 157 -3.10 25.17 -22.54
CA PRO A 157 -3.63 26.32 -21.82
C PRO A 157 -5.13 26.53 -22.01
N LEU A 158 -5.81 26.88 -20.92
CA LEU A 158 -7.26 27.08 -20.90
C LEU A 158 -7.64 28.55 -20.97
N ARG A 159 -8.66 28.88 -21.75
CA ARG A 159 -9.39 30.16 -21.75
C ARG A 159 -10.61 30.06 -20.81
N PRO A 160 -11.19 31.19 -20.37
CA PRO A 160 -12.41 31.17 -19.56
C PRO A 160 -13.57 30.39 -20.20
N ASP A 161 -13.70 30.44 -21.53
CA ASP A 161 -14.78 29.77 -22.27
C ASP A 161 -14.57 28.25 -22.41
N ASP A 162 -13.34 27.76 -22.18
CA ASP A 162 -13.01 26.34 -22.16
C ASP A 162 -13.50 25.63 -20.89
N VAL A 163 -14.08 26.39 -19.94
CA VAL A 163 -14.77 25.87 -18.76
C VAL A 163 -16.28 26.08 -18.92
N PRO A 164 -17.02 25.07 -19.44
CA PRO A 164 -18.45 25.18 -19.63
C PRO A 164 -19.19 25.40 -18.32
N ALA A 165 -20.37 26.02 -18.41
CA ALA A 165 -21.29 26.09 -17.28
C ALA A 165 -21.60 24.68 -16.73
N ASP A 166 -21.80 24.60 -15.42
CA ASP A 166 -22.17 23.38 -14.71
C ASP A 166 -21.23 22.18 -14.97
N THR A 167 -19.97 22.43 -15.31
CA THR A 167 -18.96 21.38 -15.52
C THR A 167 -17.72 21.69 -14.72
N MET A 168 -17.14 20.63 -14.14
CA MET A 168 -15.89 20.69 -13.41
C MET A 168 -14.78 20.19 -14.33
N VAL A 169 -13.76 21.02 -14.55
CA VAL A 169 -12.60 20.72 -15.38
C VAL A 169 -11.37 20.65 -14.49
N ALA A 170 -10.60 19.56 -14.57
CA ALA A 170 -9.33 19.46 -13.84
C ALA A 170 -8.30 20.40 -14.49
N VAL A 171 -7.56 21.13 -13.66
CA VAL A 171 -6.55 22.08 -14.12
C VAL A 171 -5.25 21.89 -13.35
N PHE A 172 -4.14 22.12 -14.05
CA PHE A 172 -2.79 21.90 -13.57
C PHE A 172 -1.91 23.12 -13.85
N PRO A 173 -0.81 23.34 -13.11
CA PRO A 173 0.15 24.38 -13.42
C PRO A 173 0.94 24.04 -14.69
N GLU A 174 1.07 25.01 -15.59
CA GLU A 174 1.92 24.90 -16.79
C GLU A 174 3.35 24.47 -16.40
N GLY A 175 3.85 23.40 -17.02
CA GLY A 175 5.18 22.85 -16.73
C GLY A 175 5.29 21.99 -15.46
N SER A 176 4.18 21.71 -14.77
CA SER A 176 4.18 20.90 -13.52
C SER A 176 2.92 20.02 -13.39
N ILE A 177 2.49 19.41 -14.50
CA ILE A 177 1.28 18.56 -14.55
C ILE A 177 1.37 17.28 -13.69
N ASP A 178 2.57 16.74 -13.50
CA ASP A 178 2.81 15.49 -12.76
C ASP A 178 3.00 15.69 -11.25
N VAL A 179 2.91 16.93 -10.77
CA VAL A 179 3.08 17.25 -9.35
C VAL A 179 1.79 16.95 -8.59
N GLY A 180 1.87 16.07 -7.58
CA GLY A 180 0.69 15.53 -6.91
C GLY A 180 -0.05 16.45 -5.93
N ASP A 181 0.57 17.54 -5.46
CA ASP A 181 -0.03 18.51 -4.53
C ASP A 181 -0.63 19.75 -5.21
N ALA A 182 -0.36 19.94 -6.50
CA ALA A 182 -0.81 21.05 -7.31
C ALA A 182 -2.21 20.93 -7.97
N PRO A 183 -2.81 19.74 -8.22
CA PRO A 183 -4.01 19.66 -9.03
C PRO A 183 -5.18 20.47 -8.45
N ALA A 184 -5.87 21.18 -9.33
CA ALA A 184 -7.04 21.98 -9.02
C ALA A 184 -8.22 21.58 -9.94
N PHE A 185 -9.39 22.15 -9.68
CA PHE A 185 -10.48 22.11 -10.64
C PHE A 185 -11.08 23.51 -10.82
N ALA A 186 -11.40 23.82 -12.06
CA ALA A 186 -12.18 24.98 -12.44
C ALA A 186 -13.65 24.60 -12.60
N VAL A 187 -14.55 25.44 -12.12
CA VAL A 187 -15.99 25.30 -12.32
C VAL A 187 -16.63 26.68 -12.44
N ARG A 188 -17.65 26.78 -13.29
CA ARG A 188 -18.42 28.01 -13.46
C ARG A 188 -19.72 27.91 -12.67
N LEU A 189 -19.88 28.78 -11.68
CA LEU A 189 -21.07 28.90 -10.83
C LEU A 189 -21.79 30.23 -11.11
N ASN A 190 -23.08 30.31 -10.82
CA ASN A 190 -23.80 31.59 -10.88
C ASN A 190 -23.32 32.50 -9.72
N PRO A 191 -22.73 33.68 -9.99
CA PRO A 191 -22.24 34.59 -8.96
C PRO A 191 -23.31 35.04 -7.95
N GLU A 192 -24.56 35.14 -8.37
CA GLU A 192 -25.67 35.58 -7.52
C GLU A 192 -26.05 34.53 -6.47
N ARG A 193 -25.63 33.27 -6.65
CA ARG A 193 -25.90 32.18 -5.72
C ARG A 193 -24.85 32.04 -4.61
N PHE A 194 -23.78 32.83 -4.62
CA PHE A 194 -22.75 32.74 -3.59
C PHE A 194 -23.30 33.18 -2.24
N ILE A 195 -23.31 32.25 -1.28
CA ILE A 195 -23.61 32.52 0.13
C ILE A 195 -22.37 33.10 0.81
N ARG A 196 -21.19 32.60 0.43
CA ARG A 196 -19.89 33.10 0.89
C ARG A 196 -18.97 33.24 -0.31
N GLN A 197 -18.29 34.38 -0.38
CA GLN A 197 -17.32 34.63 -1.43
C GLN A 197 -16.18 33.58 -1.38
N PRO A 198 -15.80 32.98 -2.53
CA PRO A 198 -14.66 32.07 -2.62
C PRO A 198 -13.38 32.77 -2.16
N ALA A 199 -12.57 32.09 -1.35
CA ALA A 199 -11.34 32.68 -0.81
C ALA A 199 -10.33 33.10 -1.92
N GLY A 200 -10.27 32.34 -3.02
CA GLY A 200 -9.44 32.69 -4.20
C GLY A 200 -10.08 33.73 -5.12
N GLY A 201 -11.28 34.24 -4.81
CA GLY A 201 -12.04 35.08 -5.72
C GLY A 201 -12.66 34.30 -6.90
N HIS A 202 -13.19 35.04 -7.88
CA HIS A 202 -13.83 34.47 -9.06
C HIS A 202 -13.79 35.42 -10.26
N LEU A 203 -13.86 34.88 -11.48
CA LEU A 203 -13.97 35.64 -12.74
C LEU A 203 -15.36 35.42 -13.36
N GLY A 204 -16.32 36.31 -13.08
CA GLY A 204 -17.70 36.14 -13.56
C GLY A 204 -18.30 34.77 -13.18
N GLY A 205 -18.02 34.30 -11.97
CA GLY A 205 -18.49 33.01 -11.45
C GLY A 205 -17.58 31.82 -11.75
N LEU A 206 -16.54 31.99 -12.57
CA LEU A 206 -15.48 31.00 -12.72
C LEU A 206 -14.60 31.00 -11.46
N VAL A 207 -14.54 29.86 -10.80
CA VAL A 207 -13.84 29.64 -9.53
C VAL A 207 -12.92 28.44 -9.67
N VAL A 208 -11.81 28.46 -8.94
CA VAL A 208 -10.83 27.38 -8.93
C VAL A 208 -10.52 27.00 -7.49
N TRP A 209 -10.59 25.71 -7.19
CA TRP A 209 -10.21 25.15 -5.89
C TRP A 209 -9.24 23.98 -6.08
N SER A 210 -8.50 23.66 -5.01
CA SER A 210 -7.71 22.43 -4.99
C SER A 210 -8.59 21.21 -5.24
N LEU A 211 -8.10 20.30 -6.09
CA LEU A 211 -8.72 19.01 -6.36
C LEU A 211 -8.57 18.07 -5.16
N LEU A 212 -7.68 18.37 -4.22
CA LEU A 212 -7.34 17.48 -3.13
C LEU A 212 -8.24 17.69 -1.92
N CYS A 213 -8.94 16.64 -1.52
CA CYS A 213 -9.76 16.64 -0.31
C CYS A 213 -8.92 16.96 0.93
N THR A 214 -9.42 17.87 1.75
CA THR A 214 -8.73 18.34 2.97
C THR A 214 -8.68 17.33 4.12
N HIS A 215 -9.34 16.18 3.96
CA HIS A 215 -9.23 15.06 4.91
C HIS A 215 -7.90 14.32 4.73
N ALA A 216 -7.80 13.53 3.66
CA ALA A 216 -6.70 12.60 3.41
C ALA A 216 -6.10 12.72 1.99
N GLY A 217 -6.37 13.81 1.28
CA GLY A 217 -5.74 14.10 -0.02
C GLY A 217 -6.35 13.42 -1.25
N CYS A 218 -7.38 12.57 -1.10
CA CYS A 218 -8.08 12.00 -2.27
C CYS A 218 -8.63 13.09 -3.20
N PRO A 219 -8.58 12.92 -4.54
CA PRO A 219 -9.16 13.87 -5.46
C PRO A 219 -10.69 13.92 -5.33
N VAL A 220 -11.25 15.12 -5.18
CA VAL A 220 -12.70 15.35 -5.25
C VAL A 220 -13.12 15.33 -6.71
N ARG A 221 -14.06 14.44 -7.09
CA ARG A 221 -14.38 14.21 -8.52
C ARG A 221 -15.86 14.17 -8.85
N LEU A 222 -16.73 14.08 -7.84
CA LEU A 222 -18.17 13.96 -8.07
C LEU A 222 -18.85 15.31 -7.89
N TYR A 223 -19.15 15.99 -9.00
CA TYR A 223 -19.80 17.29 -8.98
C TYR A 223 -21.33 17.17 -9.09
N LEU A 224 -22.04 17.60 -8.05
CA LEU A 224 -23.50 17.69 -8.02
C LEU A 224 -23.93 19.08 -8.49
N LYS A 225 -24.07 19.22 -9.81
CA LYS A 225 -24.37 20.47 -10.53
C LYS A 225 -25.47 21.30 -9.88
N GLY A 226 -26.67 20.74 -9.73
CA GLY A 226 -27.83 21.49 -9.20
C GLY A 226 -27.61 22.04 -7.78
N ALA A 227 -26.93 21.28 -6.94
CA ALA A 227 -26.65 21.66 -5.55
C ALA A 227 -25.40 22.54 -5.38
N GLY A 228 -24.57 22.70 -6.42
CA GLY A 228 -23.29 23.41 -6.31
C GLY A 228 -22.32 22.74 -5.34
N ARG A 229 -22.27 21.40 -5.33
CA ARG A 229 -21.47 20.62 -4.38
C ARG A 229 -20.48 19.71 -5.07
N VAL A 230 -19.34 19.46 -4.44
CA VAL A 230 -18.39 18.44 -4.88
C VAL A 230 -18.17 17.39 -3.78
N LEU A 231 -18.03 16.12 -4.17
CA LEU A 231 -17.83 15.02 -3.24
C LEU A 231 -16.51 14.30 -3.49
N CYS A 232 -15.88 13.94 -2.38
CA CYS A 232 -14.77 13.03 -2.30
C CYS A 232 -15.29 11.58 -2.28
N PRO A 233 -14.94 10.73 -3.26
CA PRO A 233 -15.46 9.36 -3.33
C PRO A 233 -14.90 8.44 -2.23
N CYS A 234 -13.78 8.80 -1.60
CA CYS A 234 -13.12 7.93 -0.62
C CYS A 234 -13.92 7.79 0.69
N HIS A 235 -14.37 8.91 1.26
CA HIS A 235 -15.05 8.94 2.57
C HIS A 235 -16.25 9.90 2.57
N GLN A 236 -16.76 10.23 1.38
CA GLN A 236 -17.99 11.00 1.19
C GLN A 236 -17.97 12.43 1.75
N SER A 237 -16.78 12.99 2.01
CA SER A 237 -16.63 14.41 2.32
C SER A 237 -17.27 15.23 1.20
N SER A 238 -18.26 16.03 1.56
CA SER A 238 -19.04 16.85 0.63
C SER A 238 -18.77 18.31 0.91
N PHE A 239 -18.45 19.08 -0.13
CA PHE A 239 -18.10 20.50 -0.01
C PHE A 239 -19.13 21.35 -0.76
N ASP A 240 -19.63 22.38 -0.09
CA ASP A 240 -20.55 23.35 -0.68
C ASP A 240 -19.77 24.49 -1.34
N LEU A 241 -19.75 24.49 -2.67
CA LEU A 241 -18.99 25.45 -3.46
C LEU A 241 -19.60 26.86 -3.42
N LEU A 242 -20.91 26.98 -3.15
CA LEU A 242 -21.59 28.27 -2.99
C LEU A 242 -21.28 28.90 -1.62
N ALA A 243 -20.84 28.10 -0.66
CA ALA A 243 -20.43 28.53 0.68
C ALA A 243 -18.89 28.50 0.86
N GLY A 244 -18.14 28.79 -0.20
CA GLY A 244 -16.67 28.87 -0.16
C GLY A 244 -15.99 27.51 -0.01
N ALA A 245 -16.56 26.46 -0.62
CA ALA A 245 -16.10 25.08 -0.55
C ALA A 245 -15.98 24.53 0.87
N ARG A 246 -16.85 24.97 1.79
CA ARG A 246 -16.90 24.47 3.17
C ARG A 246 -17.43 23.03 3.20
N PRO A 247 -16.84 22.12 3.99
CA PRO A 247 -17.40 20.78 4.17
C PRO A 247 -18.75 20.85 4.88
N ILE A 248 -19.71 20.06 4.40
CA ILE A 248 -21.08 19.95 4.93
C ILE A 248 -21.45 18.53 5.35
N ALA A 249 -20.64 17.54 4.97
CA ALA A 249 -20.78 16.14 5.35
C ALA A 249 -19.43 15.43 5.24
N GLY A 250 -19.32 14.27 5.89
CA GLY A 250 -18.10 13.44 5.92
C GLY A 250 -17.01 13.99 6.85
N PRO A 251 -15.82 13.36 6.85
CA PRO A 251 -14.77 13.63 7.85
C PRO A 251 -13.89 14.85 7.55
N ALA A 252 -14.04 15.51 6.39
CA ALA A 252 -13.27 16.71 6.10
C ALA A 252 -13.67 17.86 7.03
N ALA A 253 -12.70 18.41 7.75
CA ALA A 253 -12.94 19.50 8.72
C ALA A 253 -12.59 20.90 8.17
N ARG A 254 -12.03 21.00 6.95
CA ARG A 254 -11.53 22.26 6.37
C ARG A 254 -12.11 22.50 4.97
N PRO A 255 -12.36 23.77 4.59
CA PRO A 255 -12.72 24.10 3.20
C PRO A 255 -11.62 23.71 2.22
N LEU A 256 -11.99 23.47 0.95
CA LEU A 256 -11.00 23.34 -0.12
C LEU A 256 -10.30 24.70 -0.31
N PRO A 257 -8.96 24.75 -0.39
CA PRO A 257 -8.24 25.98 -0.72
C PRO A 257 -8.62 26.50 -2.10
N GLY A 258 -8.87 27.80 -2.22
CA GLY A 258 -9.11 28.45 -3.50
C GLY A 258 -7.80 28.79 -4.19
N LEU A 259 -7.79 28.80 -5.52
CA LEU A 259 -6.67 29.31 -6.32
C LEU A 259 -7.08 30.64 -6.95
N PRO A 260 -6.37 31.75 -6.66
CA PRO A 260 -6.71 33.03 -7.26
C PRO A 260 -6.25 33.09 -8.71
N ILE A 261 -7.15 33.53 -9.59
CA ILE A 261 -6.97 33.49 -11.05
C ILE A 261 -7.28 34.83 -11.71
N GLU A 262 -6.67 35.04 -12.87
CA GLU A 262 -6.92 36.16 -13.77
C GLU A 262 -6.93 35.69 -15.24
N VAL A 263 -7.39 36.57 -16.13
CA VAL A 263 -7.22 36.40 -17.58
C VAL A 263 -5.97 37.16 -17.99
N GLY A 264 -4.97 36.45 -18.49
CA GLY A 264 -3.74 37.05 -19.01
C GLY A 264 -3.99 37.87 -20.29
N PRO A 265 -3.02 38.68 -20.72
CA PRO A 265 -3.12 39.51 -21.93
C PRO A 265 -3.27 38.68 -23.21
N ASP A 266 -2.88 37.40 -23.18
CA ASP A 266 -3.04 36.42 -24.25
C ASP A 266 -4.42 35.71 -24.25
N GLY A 267 -5.29 36.07 -23.30
CA GLY A 267 -6.64 35.54 -23.15
C GLY A 267 -6.73 34.19 -22.44
N PHE A 268 -5.61 33.68 -21.91
CA PHE A 268 -5.56 32.42 -21.16
C PHE A 268 -5.64 32.66 -19.66
N LEU A 269 -6.18 31.68 -18.93
CA LEU A 269 -6.26 31.68 -17.47
C LEU A 269 -4.87 31.53 -16.86
N ARG A 270 -4.59 32.38 -15.87
CA ARG A 270 -3.35 32.37 -15.07
C ARG A 270 -3.67 32.44 -13.60
N ALA A 271 -2.84 31.84 -12.77
CA ALA A 271 -2.88 32.04 -11.33
C ALA A 271 -2.23 33.39 -10.98
N THR A 272 -2.78 34.11 -10.01
CA THR A 272 -2.18 35.34 -9.46
C THR A 272 -1.34 35.08 -8.21
N GLY A 273 -1.36 33.84 -7.70
CA GLY A 273 -0.62 33.38 -6.54
C GLY A 273 -0.83 31.89 -6.30
N ASP A 274 -0.33 31.37 -5.18
CA ASP A 274 -0.58 30.00 -4.72
C ASP A 274 -2.00 29.87 -4.13
N PHE A 275 -2.40 28.65 -3.76
CA PHE A 275 -3.63 28.38 -3.03
C PHE A 275 -3.72 29.21 -1.75
N THR A 276 -4.95 29.60 -1.39
CA THR A 276 -5.22 30.38 -0.18
C THR A 276 -4.85 29.67 1.12
N ALA A 277 -4.58 28.37 1.07
CA ALA A 277 -4.01 27.58 2.14
C ALA A 277 -3.40 26.29 1.56
N PRO A 278 -2.53 25.55 2.29
CA PRO A 278 -1.93 24.34 1.72
C PRO A 278 -2.99 23.32 1.27
N PRO A 279 -2.88 22.75 0.06
CA PRO A 279 -3.83 21.77 -0.46
C PRO A 279 -3.73 20.41 0.25
N GLY A 280 -4.74 19.57 0.07
CA GLY A 280 -4.73 18.20 0.57
C GLY A 280 -4.82 18.06 2.10
N ALA A 281 -4.26 16.95 2.60
CA ALA A 281 -4.40 16.49 3.99
C ALA A 281 -3.75 17.46 5.00
N GLY A 282 -4.21 17.39 6.26
CA GLY A 282 -3.62 18.16 7.35
C GLY A 282 -2.24 17.63 7.76
N PHE A 283 -1.38 18.50 8.29
CA PHE A 283 -0.08 18.13 8.86
C PHE A 283 0.20 18.97 10.12
N TRP A 284 1.10 18.49 10.99
CA TRP A 284 1.30 18.98 12.37
C TRP A 284 1.80 20.43 12.50
N SER A 285 2.26 21.06 11.42
CA SER A 285 2.81 22.44 11.38
C SER A 285 2.10 23.32 10.36
N ARG A 286 0.87 22.95 10.01
CA ARG A 286 -0.02 23.76 9.18
C ARG A 286 -0.43 25.01 9.97
N PRO A 287 -0.35 26.21 9.36
CA PRO A 287 -0.82 27.45 9.99
C PRO A 287 -2.32 27.44 10.24
#